data_AF-A0AA96UG10-F1
#
_entry.id   AF-A0AA96UG10-F1
#
_cell.length_a   1.000
_cell.length_b   1.000
_cell.length_c   1.000
_cell.angle_alpha   90.00
_cell.angle_beta   90.00
_cell.angle_gamma   90.00
#
_symmetry.space_group_name_H-M   'P 1'
#
loop_
_entity.id
_entity.type
_entity.pdbx_description
1 polymer ?
#
loop_
_entity_poly.entity_id
_entity_poly.type
_entity_poly.pdbx_seq_one_letter_code
_entity_poly.pdbx_strand_id
1 'polypeptide(L)'
;MQARELGRAFGLVVAERAVRERFPDRIVSTVDAEPVLLAGFARSGKGLPNLGARPRPDYFIEAWRPGAPSRLFAVTVNGNHQVATKRTGATDRTSYNQLARGAERAENFQLAAWNDVPCLLLSTELLATDGITVHALRARGEGLLPIRPATGRGSADERPRKHNPPYVNAVQVPPVEGRLGRVQDGFAIPAEYAAWFGRVVAHVGAASRLALAGGGKHIAWYLTEDQGRSHYDIDTFAGADSVHDAENRFGAVRYVGTDQVFRLGGLRVEAFSGMADRLYDLLKDQEVEEYRREAYRLRGQLPRGGDEHWSEVSFGDDGSVLAIRIVPDQGGAVRTPEADR
;
A
#
# COMPACT_ATOMS: atom_id res chain seq x y z
N MET A 1 -14.93 9.22 -7.31
CA MET A 1 -14.26 7.94 -6.96
C MET A 1 -14.91 6.82 -7.75
N GLN A 2 -14.18 6.20 -8.68
CA GLN A 2 -14.75 5.11 -9.48
C GLN A 2 -14.88 3.90 -8.57
N ALA A 3 -16.03 3.23 -8.59
CA ALA A 3 -16.33 2.17 -7.65
C ALA A 3 -15.27 1.03 -7.68
N ARG A 4 -14.48 0.92 -8.75
CA ARG A 4 -13.37 -0.05 -8.90
C ARG A 4 -12.30 0.16 -7.83
N GLU A 5 -11.97 1.42 -7.52
CA GLU A 5 -11.01 1.75 -6.47
C GLU A 5 -11.56 1.43 -5.08
N LEU A 6 -12.86 1.65 -4.88
CA LEU A 6 -13.53 1.23 -3.64
C LEU A 6 -13.51 -0.30 -3.47
N GLY A 7 -13.80 -1.05 -4.54
CA GLY A 7 -13.70 -2.51 -4.52
C GLY A 7 -12.28 -3.02 -4.23
N ARG A 8 -11.26 -2.33 -4.74
CA ARG A 8 -9.85 -2.59 -4.42
C ARG A 8 -9.54 -2.31 -2.94
N ALA A 9 -10.02 -1.19 -2.40
CA ALA A 9 -9.82 -0.84 -1.01
C ALA A 9 -10.41 -1.90 -0.07
N PHE A 10 -11.65 -2.35 -0.30
CA PHE A 10 -12.27 -3.40 0.52
C PHE A 10 -11.52 -4.72 0.47
N GLY A 11 -11.08 -5.14 -0.72
CA GLY A 11 -10.27 -6.36 -0.85
C GLY A 11 -8.94 -6.25 -0.11
N LEU A 12 -8.29 -5.08 -0.15
CA LEU A 12 -7.04 -4.83 0.56
C LEU A 12 -7.23 -4.84 2.09
N VAL A 13 -8.31 -4.26 2.60
CA VAL A 13 -8.67 -4.31 4.03
C VAL A 13 -8.84 -5.77 4.49
N VAL A 14 -9.50 -6.61 3.69
CA VAL A 14 -9.64 -8.05 3.99
C VAL A 14 -8.27 -8.75 3.98
N ALA A 15 -7.40 -8.42 3.02
CA ALA A 15 -6.05 -8.98 2.94
C ALA A 15 -5.21 -8.61 4.18
N GLU A 16 -5.19 -7.33 4.55
CA GLU A 16 -4.48 -6.85 5.75
C GLU A 16 -5.02 -7.50 7.02
N ARG A 17 -6.35 -7.59 7.16
CA ARG A 17 -6.98 -8.25 8.30
C ARG A 17 -6.55 -9.71 8.40
N ALA A 18 -6.57 -10.45 7.29
CA ALA A 18 -6.16 -11.85 7.28
C ALA A 18 -4.68 -12.03 7.70
N VAL A 19 -3.78 -11.12 7.29
CA VAL A 19 -2.38 -11.14 7.72
C VAL A 19 -2.26 -10.78 9.21
N ARG A 20 -2.96 -9.74 9.68
CA ARG A 20 -2.93 -9.29 11.08
C ARG A 20 -3.46 -10.35 12.05
N GLU A 21 -4.55 -11.04 11.69
CA GLU A 21 -5.09 -12.14 12.49
C GLU A 21 -4.14 -13.34 12.55
N ARG A 22 -3.39 -13.62 11.45
CA ARG A 22 -2.40 -14.69 11.42
C ARG A 22 -1.10 -14.35 12.15
N PHE A 23 -0.73 -13.06 12.20
CA PHE A 23 0.49 -12.57 12.82
C PHE A 23 0.21 -11.38 13.77
N PRO A 24 -0.49 -11.63 14.89
CA PRO A 24 -0.94 -10.55 15.79
C PRO A 24 0.23 -9.87 16.54
N ASP A 25 1.39 -10.50 16.58
CA ASP A 25 2.61 -10.01 17.21
C ASP A 25 3.46 -9.12 16.29
N ARG A 26 2.97 -8.81 15.08
CA ARG A 26 3.69 -8.08 14.02
C ARG A 26 2.92 -6.83 13.59
N ILE A 27 3.66 -5.82 13.15
CA ILE A 27 3.09 -4.72 12.36
C ILE A 27 2.90 -5.22 10.92
N VAL A 28 1.77 -4.85 10.35
CA VAL A 28 1.42 -5.10 8.95
C VAL A 28 1.59 -3.81 8.16
N SER A 29 2.39 -3.84 7.11
CA SER A 29 2.57 -2.73 6.18
C SER A 29 2.22 -3.18 4.77
N THR A 30 1.37 -2.39 4.10
CA THR A 30 0.98 -2.63 2.72
C THR A 30 1.69 -1.64 1.81
N VAL A 31 2.30 -2.13 0.74
CA VAL A 31 2.99 -1.32 -0.26
C VAL A 31 2.53 -1.68 -1.66
N ASP A 32 2.45 -0.70 -2.55
CA ASP A 32 2.20 -0.96 -3.97
C ASP A 32 3.37 -1.78 -4.54
N ALA A 33 3.05 -2.83 -5.28
CA ALA A 33 4.07 -3.69 -5.88
C ALA A 33 4.86 -2.97 -6.99
N GLU A 34 4.29 -1.95 -7.64
CA GLU A 34 4.94 -1.23 -8.74
C GLU A 34 6.24 -0.53 -8.31
N PRO A 35 6.22 0.41 -7.34
CA PRO A 35 7.43 1.05 -6.88
C PRO A 35 8.42 0.03 -6.31
N VAL A 36 7.96 -1.03 -5.63
CA VAL A 36 8.86 -2.07 -5.13
C VAL A 36 9.59 -2.78 -6.28
N LEU A 37 8.89 -3.16 -7.34
CA LEU A 37 9.48 -3.86 -8.48
C LEU A 37 10.31 -2.94 -9.39
N LEU A 38 9.96 -1.65 -9.51
CA LEU A 38 10.75 -0.66 -10.26
C LEU A 38 12.21 -0.59 -9.78
N ALA A 39 12.46 -0.80 -8.48
CA ALA A 39 13.82 -0.79 -7.91
C ALA A 39 14.77 -1.83 -8.53
N GLY A 40 14.24 -2.92 -9.11
CA GLY A 40 15.03 -4.01 -9.69
C GLY A 40 14.75 -4.33 -11.15
N PHE A 41 13.55 -4.01 -11.62
CA PHE A 41 13.02 -4.52 -12.89
C PHE A 41 12.68 -3.44 -13.89
N ALA A 42 12.94 -2.17 -13.56
CA ALA A 42 12.84 -1.08 -14.52
C ALA A 42 13.77 -1.36 -15.70
N ARG A 43 13.17 -1.64 -16.85
CA ARG A 43 13.88 -1.78 -18.13
C ARG A 43 13.71 -0.49 -18.91
N SER A 44 14.74 0.36 -18.86
CA SER A 44 14.87 1.52 -19.73
C SER A 44 15.44 1.07 -21.08
N GLY A 45 14.61 1.05 -22.13
CA GLY A 45 15.05 0.81 -23.50
C GLY A 45 13.89 0.98 -24.49
N LYS A 46 14.16 1.59 -25.66
CA LYS A 46 13.16 1.69 -26.75
C LYS A 46 12.69 0.28 -27.13
N GLY A 47 11.38 0.04 -27.06
CA GLY A 47 10.76 -1.23 -27.47
C GLY A 47 10.70 -2.33 -26.40
N LEU A 48 11.20 -2.09 -25.18
CA LEU A 48 11.02 -3.03 -24.07
C LEU A 48 9.71 -2.73 -23.31
N PRO A 49 8.90 -3.74 -22.95
CA PRO A 49 7.68 -3.52 -22.19
C PRO A 49 8.00 -2.83 -20.85
N ASN A 50 7.29 -1.72 -20.57
CA ASN A 50 7.27 -1.09 -19.25
C ASN A 50 6.71 -2.07 -18.21
N LEU A 51 6.99 -1.84 -16.93
CA LEU A 51 6.48 -2.69 -15.84
C LEU A 51 4.95 -2.82 -15.85
N GLY A 52 4.24 -1.78 -16.30
CA GLY A 52 2.78 -1.78 -16.43
C GLY A 52 2.22 -2.78 -17.44
N ALA A 53 3.01 -3.25 -18.41
CA ALA A 53 2.59 -4.25 -19.40
C ALA A 53 2.79 -5.71 -18.92
N ARG A 54 3.42 -5.92 -17.77
CA ARG A 54 3.75 -7.27 -17.27
C ARG A 54 2.80 -7.68 -16.14
N PRO A 55 2.28 -8.91 -16.14
CA PRO A 55 1.46 -9.41 -15.04
C PRO A 55 2.28 -9.44 -13.75
N ARG A 56 1.83 -8.69 -12.74
CA ARG A 56 2.48 -8.55 -11.44
C ARG A 56 1.43 -8.49 -10.32
N PRO A 57 1.80 -8.80 -9.07
CA PRO A 57 0.96 -8.49 -7.92
C PRO A 57 0.55 -7.02 -7.91
N ASP A 58 -0.61 -6.72 -7.32
CA ASP A 58 -1.05 -5.33 -7.14
C ASP A 58 -0.33 -4.71 -5.93
N TYR A 59 -0.17 -5.49 -4.85
CA TYR A 59 0.47 -5.05 -3.61
C TYR A 59 1.38 -6.13 -3.02
N PHE A 60 2.28 -5.70 -2.14
CA PHE A 60 2.89 -6.57 -1.14
C PHE A 60 2.41 -6.18 0.26
N ILE A 61 2.20 -7.19 1.10
CA ILE A 61 1.96 -6.99 2.54
C ILE A 61 3.15 -7.58 3.31
N GLU A 62 3.84 -6.76 4.09
CA GLU A 62 4.92 -7.18 4.99
C GLU A 62 4.38 -7.28 6.42
N ALA A 63 4.53 -8.46 7.05
CA ALA A 63 4.35 -8.66 8.48
C ALA A 63 5.73 -8.68 9.17
N TRP A 64 6.01 -7.65 9.96
CA TRP A 64 7.33 -7.44 10.57
C TRP A 64 7.28 -7.22 12.08
N ARG A 65 8.36 -7.64 12.75
CA ARG A 65 8.67 -7.27 14.14
C ARG A 65 10.19 -7.16 14.32
N PRO A 66 10.68 -6.40 15.31
CA PRO A 66 12.10 -6.32 15.62
C PRO A 66 12.73 -7.70 15.87
N GLY A 67 13.96 -7.89 15.38
CA GLY A 67 14.77 -9.09 15.65
C GLY A 67 14.27 -10.39 15.02
N ALA A 68 13.27 -10.36 14.13
CA ALA A 68 12.77 -11.55 13.44
C ALA A 68 12.70 -11.33 11.92
N PRO A 69 12.82 -12.40 11.10
CA PRO A 69 12.58 -12.32 9.67
C PRO A 69 11.19 -11.75 9.37
N SER A 70 11.07 -10.90 8.35
CA SER A 70 9.75 -10.44 7.88
C SER A 70 9.06 -11.55 7.08
N ARG A 71 7.73 -11.50 7.03
CA ARG A 71 6.93 -12.32 6.12
C ARG A 71 6.27 -11.45 5.07
N LEU A 72 6.52 -11.75 3.80
CA LEU A 72 6.00 -11.02 2.67
C LEU A 72 4.90 -11.81 1.98
N PHE A 73 3.78 -11.14 1.68
CA PHE A 73 2.67 -11.69 0.93
C PHE A 73 2.53 -10.96 -0.39
N ALA A 74 2.39 -11.71 -1.50
CA ALA A 74 1.97 -11.13 -2.77
C ALA A 74 0.44 -11.04 -2.78
N VAL A 75 -0.10 -9.87 -3.11
CA VAL A 75 -1.54 -9.61 -3.04
C VAL A 75 -2.05 -9.10 -4.38
N THR A 76 -3.15 -9.69 -4.85
CA THR A 76 -3.88 -9.19 -6.01
C THR A 76 -5.29 -8.82 -5.60
N VAL A 77 -5.76 -7.65 -6.00
CA VAL A 77 -7.11 -7.18 -5.67
C VAL A 77 -7.83 -6.68 -6.90
N ASN A 78 -9.00 -7.27 -7.16
CA ASN A 78 -9.88 -6.85 -8.24
C ASN A 78 -11.22 -6.39 -7.66
N GLY A 79 -11.67 -5.19 -8.04
CA GLY A 79 -12.99 -4.67 -7.67
C GLY A 79 -13.98 -4.80 -8.83
N ASN A 80 -15.20 -5.24 -8.54
CA ASN A 80 -16.28 -5.44 -9.51
C ASN A 80 -17.54 -4.64 -9.14
N HIS A 81 -18.21 -4.10 -10.17
CA HIS A 81 -19.49 -3.35 -10.07
C HIS A 81 -20.66 -4.06 -10.72
N GLN A 82 -20.47 -5.30 -11.17
CA GLN A 82 -21.56 -6.01 -11.81
C GLN A 82 -22.61 -6.38 -10.78
N VAL A 83 -23.80 -5.81 -10.95
CA VAL A 83 -25.01 -6.24 -10.27
C VAL A 83 -25.32 -7.65 -10.78
N ALA A 84 -25.11 -8.65 -9.93
CA ALA A 84 -25.52 -10.02 -10.24
C ALA A 84 -27.04 -10.02 -10.51
N THR A 85 -27.44 -10.40 -11.71
CA THR A 85 -28.87 -10.54 -12.04
C THR A 85 -29.29 -11.99 -11.84
N LYS A 86 -30.60 -12.27 -11.76
CA LYS A 86 -31.13 -13.65 -11.70
C LYS A 86 -30.71 -14.54 -12.88
N ARG A 87 -30.12 -13.98 -13.94
CA ARG A 87 -29.60 -14.69 -15.12
C ARG A 87 -28.10 -14.95 -15.09
N THR A 88 -27.37 -14.40 -14.12
CA THR A 88 -25.91 -14.58 -14.04
C THR A 88 -25.60 -15.91 -13.37
N GLY A 89 -25.23 -16.93 -14.15
CA GLY A 89 -24.83 -18.24 -13.63
C GLY A 89 -23.51 -18.16 -12.83
N ALA A 90 -23.23 -19.18 -12.01
CA ALA A 90 -21.98 -19.24 -11.24
C ALA A 90 -20.71 -19.18 -12.12
N THR A 91 -20.78 -19.68 -13.35
CA THR A 91 -19.71 -19.64 -14.37
C THR A 91 -19.54 -18.28 -15.04
N ASP A 92 -20.58 -17.43 -15.00
CA ASP A 92 -20.54 -16.08 -15.57
C ASP A 92 -20.14 -15.03 -14.52
N ARG A 93 -19.89 -15.47 -13.28
CA ARG A 93 -19.41 -14.58 -12.22
C ARG A 93 -18.01 -14.10 -12.55
N THR A 94 -17.94 -12.82 -12.89
CA THR A 94 -16.71 -12.08 -13.18
C THR A 94 -15.66 -12.22 -12.08
N SER A 95 -16.07 -12.46 -10.84
CA SER A 95 -15.18 -12.64 -9.69
C SER A 95 -14.28 -13.88 -9.78
N TYR A 96 -14.75 -15.02 -10.31
CA TYR A 96 -13.90 -16.19 -10.49
C TYR A 96 -12.85 -16.00 -11.59
N ASN A 97 -13.24 -15.36 -12.70
CA ASN A 97 -12.29 -14.98 -13.75
C ASN A 97 -11.25 -13.97 -13.25
N GLN A 98 -11.64 -13.06 -12.36
CA GLN A 98 -10.72 -12.12 -11.71
C GLN A 98 -9.74 -12.84 -10.78
N LEU A 99 -10.20 -13.82 -10.00
CA LEU A 99 -9.33 -14.63 -9.15
C LEU A 99 -8.32 -15.45 -9.99
N ALA A 100 -8.77 -16.05 -11.09
CA ALA A 100 -7.88 -16.78 -12.01
C ALA A 100 -6.80 -15.87 -12.63
N ARG A 101 -7.17 -14.66 -13.07
CA ARG A 101 -6.20 -13.65 -13.53
C ARG A 101 -5.29 -13.14 -12.40
N GLY A 102 -5.81 -13.05 -11.19
CA GLY A 102 -5.02 -12.76 -9.99
C GLY A 102 -3.96 -13.83 -9.73
N ALA A 103 -4.29 -15.10 -9.93
CA ALA A 103 -3.34 -16.20 -9.77
C ALA A 103 -2.15 -16.05 -10.74
N GLU A 104 -2.42 -15.76 -12.03
CA GLU A 104 -1.37 -15.49 -13.02
C GLU A 104 -0.43 -14.35 -12.57
N ARG A 105 -1.01 -13.24 -12.10
CA ARG A 105 -0.24 -12.09 -11.58
C ARG A 105 0.64 -12.46 -10.38
N ALA A 106 0.11 -13.25 -9.46
CA ALA A 106 0.82 -13.67 -8.26
C ALA A 106 1.92 -14.70 -8.57
N GLU A 107 1.67 -15.66 -9.46
CA GLU A 107 2.65 -16.68 -9.88
C GLU A 107 3.87 -16.07 -10.60
N ASN A 108 3.70 -14.90 -11.23
CA ASN A 108 4.78 -14.18 -11.87
C ASN A 108 5.74 -13.49 -10.89
N PHE A 109 5.51 -13.54 -9.58
CA PHE A 109 6.46 -13.07 -8.57
C PHE A 109 6.98 -14.24 -7.74
N GLN A 110 8.30 -14.34 -7.59
CA GLN A 110 8.96 -15.37 -6.80
C GLN A 110 10.03 -14.74 -5.89
N LEU A 111 10.09 -15.19 -4.65
CA LEU A 111 11.10 -14.80 -3.66
C LEU A 111 11.83 -16.07 -3.21
N ALA A 112 13.15 -16.06 -3.34
CA ALA A 112 14.03 -17.19 -3.10
C ALA A 112 13.67 -18.43 -3.93
N ALA A 113 12.79 -19.30 -3.42
CA ALA A 113 12.39 -20.54 -4.07
C ALA A 113 11.01 -20.43 -4.73
N TRP A 114 10.76 -21.32 -5.70
CA TRP A 114 9.45 -21.41 -6.36
C TRP A 114 8.34 -21.73 -5.35
N ASN A 115 7.23 -20.98 -5.42
CA ASN A 115 6.08 -21.09 -4.53
C ASN A 115 6.37 -20.90 -3.04
N ASP A 116 7.49 -20.24 -2.68
CA ASP A 116 7.74 -19.89 -1.29
C ASP A 116 6.95 -18.65 -0.85
N VAL A 117 6.56 -17.77 -1.78
CA VAL A 117 5.78 -16.56 -1.48
C VAL A 117 4.31 -16.94 -1.25
N PRO A 118 3.75 -16.71 -0.05
CA PRO A 118 2.32 -16.83 0.16
C PRO A 118 1.57 -15.74 -0.61
N CYS A 119 0.43 -16.10 -1.20
CA CYS A 119 -0.38 -15.18 -1.99
C CYS A 119 -1.79 -15.02 -1.42
N LEU A 120 -2.35 -13.81 -1.53
CA LEU A 120 -3.76 -13.53 -1.27
C LEU A 120 -4.39 -12.96 -2.56
N LEU A 121 -5.37 -13.68 -3.10
CA LEU A 121 -6.09 -13.28 -4.31
C LEU A 121 -7.50 -12.87 -3.94
N LEU A 122 -7.85 -11.61 -4.18
CA LEU A 122 -9.09 -11.01 -3.73
C LEU A 122 -9.92 -10.53 -4.93
N SER A 123 -11.22 -10.80 -4.88
CA SER A 123 -12.21 -10.24 -5.79
C SER A 123 -13.41 -9.73 -5.00
N THR A 124 -13.70 -8.44 -5.14
CA THR A 124 -14.77 -7.75 -4.41
C THR A 124 -15.99 -7.55 -5.29
N GLU A 125 -17.15 -7.97 -4.81
CA GLU A 125 -18.47 -7.71 -5.38
C GLU A 125 -19.19 -6.64 -4.55
N LEU A 126 -19.48 -5.48 -5.15
CA LEU A 126 -20.36 -4.47 -4.55
C LEU A 126 -21.81 -4.80 -4.93
N LEU A 127 -22.54 -5.45 -4.03
CA LEU A 127 -23.93 -5.85 -4.24
C LEU A 127 -24.83 -4.71 -3.75
N ALA A 128 -25.49 -4.02 -4.68
CA ALA A 128 -26.21 -2.76 -4.43
C ALA A 128 -27.05 -2.74 -3.14
N THR A 129 -27.86 -3.77 -2.88
CA THR A 129 -28.67 -3.91 -1.66
C THR A 129 -28.17 -4.95 -0.67
N ASP A 130 -27.32 -5.88 -1.13
CA ASP A 130 -26.93 -7.07 -0.35
C ASP A 130 -25.53 -6.89 0.30
N GLY A 131 -24.97 -5.68 0.22
CA GLY A 131 -23.73 -5.30 0.87
C GLY A 131 -22.49 -5.57 0.03
N ILE A 132 -21.37 -5.84 0.70
CA ILE A 132 -20.06 -6.01 0.06
C ILE A 132 -19.57 -7.42 0.35
N THR A 133 -19.32 -8.20 -0.71
CA THR A 133 -18.72 -9.53 -0.60
C THR A 133 -17.30 -9.50 -1.13
N VAL A 134 -16.36 -10.06 -0.38
CA VAL A 134 -14.97 -10.25 -0.82
C VAL A 134 -14.67 -11.74 -0.90
N HIS A 135 -14.45 -12.25 -2.11
CA HIS A 135 -13.97 -13.59 -2.34
C HIS A 135 -12.45 -13.61 -2.19
N ALA A 136 -11.93 -14.53 -1.38
CA ALA A 136 -10.51 -14.65 -1.09
C ALA A 136 -10.00 -16.06 -1.36
N LEU A 137 -8.93 -16.18 -2.15
CA LEU A 137 -8.12 -17.39 -2.26
C LEU A 137 -6.75 -17.15 -1.65
N ARG A 138 -6.20 -18.18 -1.02
CA ARG A 138 -4.89 -18.14 -0.40
C ARG A 138 -4.02 -19.26 -0.93
N ALA A 139 -2.82 -18.89 -1.37
CA ALA A 139 -1.72 -19.84 -1.54
C ALA A 139 -0.86 -19.88 -0.26
N ARG A 140 -0.32 -21.07 0.06
CA ARG A 140 0.62 -21.23 1.18
C ARG A 140 2.04 -20.87 0.73
N GLY A 141 2.90 -20.62 1.72
CA GLY A 141 4.28 -20.17 1.54
C GLY A 141 4.78 -19.55 2.85
N GLU A 142 6.09 -19.42 3.00
CA GLU A 142 6.72 -18.74 4.15
C GLU A 142 7.07 -17.28 3.83
N GLY A 143 7.51 -16.99 2.61
CA GLY A 143 7.75 -15.63 2.11
C GLY A 143 8.76 -14.85 2.95
N LEU A 144 9.86 -15.49 3.34
CA LEU A 144 10.76 -14.93 4.35
C LEU A 144 11.72 -13.90 3.74
N LEU A 145 11.75 -12.71 4.35
CA LEU A 145 12.85 -11.76 4.18
C LEU A 145 13.78 -11.85 5.38
N PRO A 146 15.10 -11.82 5.17
CA PRO A 146 16.06 -11.95 6.27
C PRO A 146 15.95 -10.79 7.25
N ILE A 147 16.42 -11.00 8.48
CA ILE A 147 16.48 -9.97 9.51
C ILE A 147 17.34 -8.81 8.98
N ARG A 148 16.77 -7.59 8.97
CA ARG A 148 17.53 -6.38 8.66
C ARG A 148 18.30 -5.90 9.91
N PRO A 149 19.58 -5.52 9.78
CA PRO A 149 20.33 -4.88 10.85
C PRO A 149 19.66 -3.59 11.31
N ALA A 150 19.82 -3.28 12.60
CA ALA A 150 19.27 -2.07 13.21
C ALA A 150 19.90 -0.77 12.72
N THR A 151 21.15 -0.84 12.23
CA THR A 151 21.99 0.29 11.77
C THR A 151 23.05 -0.22 10.79
N GLY A 152 23.63 0.68 10.00
CA GLY A 152 24.81 0.39 9.18
C GLY A 152 24.51 -0.48 7.97
N ARG A 153 25.52 -1.24 7.51
CA ARG A 153 25.44 -1.94 6.22
C ARG A 153 24.29 -2.94 6.17
N GLY A 154 23.40 -2.79 5.18
CA GLY A 154 22.26 -3.66 4.97
C GLY A 154 21.00 -3.31 5.77
N SER A 155 21.03 -2.26 6.59
CA SER A 155 19.84 -1.67 7.24
C SER A 155 18.99 -0.86 6.24
N ALA A 156 17.74 -0.57 6.57
CA ALA A 156 16.90 0.34 5.78
C ALA A 156 17.30 1.83 5.90
N ASP A 157 18.26 2.18 6.75
CA ASP A 157 18.79 3.55 6.84
C ASP A 157 19.86 3.83 5.78
N GLU A 158 20.32 2.78 5.07
CA GLU A 158 21.15 2.98 3.88
C GLU A 158 20.33 3.49 2.71
N ARG A 159 20.92 4.40 1.94
CA ARG A 159 20.32 4.93 0.72
C ARG A 159 19.90 3.79 -0.24
N PRO A 160 18.70 3.86 -0.84
CA PRO A 160 18.24 2.88 -1.82
C PRO A 160 19.24 2.71 -2.96
N ARG A 161 19.45 1.45 -3.37
CA ARG A 161 20.29 1.10 -4.51
C ARG A 161 19.50 0.25 -5.49
N LYS A 162 19.68 0.54 -6.78
CA LYS A 162 19.20 -0.33 -7.86
C LYS A 162 20.00 -1.62 -7.87
N HIS A 163 19.31 -2.74 -8.04
CA HIS A 163 19.90 -4.01 -8.46
C HIS A 163 19.22 -4.46 -9.76
N ASN A 164 19.73 -5.51 -10.40
CA ASN A 164 19.15 -6.04 -11.64
C ASN A 164 18.89 -7.55 -11.49
N PRO A 165 17.95 -7.96 -10.62
CA PRO A 165 17.50 -9.36 -10.55
C PRO A 165 17.02 -9.88 -11.92
N PRO A 166 17.11 -11.19 -12.16
CA PRO A 166 16.74 -11.79 -13.44
C PRO A 166 15.23 -11.67 -13.68
N TYR A 167 14.84 -11.48 -14.95
CA TYR A 167 13.42 -11.51 -15.35
C TYR A 167 13.14 -12.47 -16.51
N VAL A 168 14.00 -12.49 -17.53
CA VAL A 168 13.82 -13.43 -18.66
C VAL A 168 14.16 -14.84 -18.20
N ASN A 169 13.28 -15.81 -18.44
CA ASN A 169 13.44 -17.22 -18.03
C ASN A 169 13.83 -17.37 -16.55
N ALA A 170 13.38 -16.44 -15.71
CA ALA A 170 13.85 -16.32 -14.33
C ALA A 170 13.06 -17.20 -13.35
N VAL A 171 11.80 -17.50 -13.67
CA VAL A 171 10.95 -18.34 -12.83
C VAL A 171 11.08 -19.80 -13.28
N GLN A 172 11.61 -20.64 -12.40
CA GLN A 172 11.74 -22.08 -12.57
C GLN A 172 10.50 -22.77 -12.00
N VAL A 173 9.65 -23.31 -12.86
CA VAL A 173 8.47 -24.09 -12.45
C VAL A 173 8.84 -25.58 -12.44
N PRO A 174 8.81 -26.25 -11.27
CA PRO A 174 9.15 -27.66 -11.19
C PRO A 174 8.09 -28.54 -11.89
N PRO A 175 8.46 -29.76 -12.32
CA PRO A 175 7.51 -30.70 -12.88
C PRO A 175 6.45 -31.12 -11.85
N VAL A 176 5.18 -31.23 -12.28
CA VAL A 176 4.04 -31.64 -11.44
C VAL A 176 3.16 -32.60 -12.25
N GLU A 177 2.80 -33.75 -11.67
CA GLU A 177 1.79 -34.69 -12.18
C GLU A 177 1.91 -34.98 -13.70
N GLY A 178 3.08 -35.44 -14.14
CA GLY A 178 3.32 -35.81 -15.54
C GLY A 178 3.54 -34.63 -16.50
N ARG A 179 3.54 -33.38 -16.01
CA ARG A 179 3.99 -32.21 -16.77
C ARG A 179 5.48 -31.99 -16.58
N LEU A 180 6.17 -31.68 -17.69
CA LEU A 180 7.58 -31.29 -17.65
C LEU A 180 7.74 -29.95 -16.92
N GLY A 181 8.87 -29.81 -16.22
CA GLY A 181 9.28 -28.52 -15.68
C GLY A 181 9.46 -27.50 -16.81
N ARG A 182 9.25 -26.22 -16.50
CA ARG A 182 9.38 -25.14 -17.48
C ARG A 182 10.00 -23.90 -16.87
N VAL A 183 10.59 -23.09 -17.73
CA VAL A 183 11.00 -21.73 -17.39
C VAL A 183 10.01 -20.74 -17.95
N GLN A 184 9.76 -19.65 -17.23
CA GLN A 184 8.97 -18.54 -17.72
C GLN A 184 9.56 -17.21 -17.26
N ASP A 185 9.20 -16.15 -17.98
CA ASP A 185 9.49 -14.78 -17.56
C ASP A 185 8.74 -14.45 -16.26
N GLY A 186 9.37 -13.68 -15.38
CA GLY A 186 8.74 -13.27 -14.13
C GLY A 186 9.68 -12.49 -13.22
N PHE A 187 9.10 -11.87 -12.19
CA PHE A 187 9.81 -11.13 -11.15
C PHE A 187 10.40 -12.10 -10.14
N ALA A 188 11.56 -12.67 -10.45
CA ALA A 188 12.29 -13.54 -9.53
C ALA A 188 13.28 -12.72 -8.69
N ILE A 189 13.17 -12.85 -7.37
CA ILE A 189 14.13 -12.34 -6.39
C ILE A 189 14.90 -13.54 -5.83
N PRO A 190 16.06 -13.90 -6.39
CA PRO A 190 16.90 -14.96 -5.83
C PRO A 190 17.30 -14.69 -4.37
N ALA A 191 17.69 -15.75 -3.65
CA ALA A 191 17.99 -15.68 -2.22
C ALA A 191 19.08 -14.64 -1.89
N GLU A 192 20.08 -14.48 -2.76
CA GLU A 192 21.14 -13.48 -2.61
C GLU A 192 20.64 -12.02 -2.69
N TYR A 193 19.47 -11.80 -3.29
CA TYR A 193 18.83 -10.49 -3.38
C TYR A 193 17.77 -10.26 -2.29
N ALA A 194 17.42 -11.27 -1.48
CA ALA A 194 16.33 -11.17 -0.50
C ALA A 194 16.56 -10.06 0.54
N ALA A 195 17.81 -9.90 1.01
CA ALA A 195 18.15 -8.82 1.95
C ALA A 195 18.01 -7.43 1.33
N TRP A 196 18.38 -7.27 0.06
CA TRP A 196 18.17 -6.03 -0.68
C TRP A 196 16.69 -5.76 -0.89
N PHE A 197 15.93 -6.77 -1.33
CA PHE A 197 14.51 -6.62 -1.58
C PHE A 197 13.73 -6.25 -0.31
N GLY A 198 14.11 -6.82 0.84
CA GLY A 198 13.56 -6.44 2.13
C GLY A 198 13.84 -4.99 2.54
N ARG A 199 14.95 -4.38 2.08
CA ARG A 199 15.19 -2.93 2.24
C ARG A 199 14.31 -2.11 1.30
N VAL A 200 14.18 -2.52 0.04
CA VAL A 200 13.29 -1.85 -0.93
C VAL A 200 11.86 -1.78 -0.40
N VAL A 201 11.32 -2.89 0.13
CA VAL A 201 9.98 -2.91 0.74
C VAL A 201 9.90 -1.91 1.92
N ALA A 202 10.93 -1.83 2.75
CA ALA A 202 10.98 -0.88 3.86
C ALA A 202 11.02 0.59 3.38
N HIS A 203 11.84 0.88 2.36
CA HIS A 203 11.96 2.20 1.76
C HIS A 203 10.67 2.65 1.09
N VAL A 204 10.04 1.78 0.29
CA VAL A 204 8.73 2.08 -0.32
C VAL A 204 7.68 2.30 0.75
N GLY A 205 7.67 1.50 1.83
CA GLY A 205 6.79 1.73 2.98
C GLY A 205 6.99 3.11 3.61
N ALA A 206 8.23 3.51 3.88
CA ALA A 206 8.56 4.83 4.41
C ALA A 206 8.13 5.96 3.44
N ALA A 207 8.44 5.83 2.16
CA ALA A 207 8.01 6.76 1.11
C ALA A 207 6.48 6.91 1.08
N SER A 208 5.72 5.81 1.14
CA SER A 208 4.26 5.85 1.13
C SER A 208 3.70 6.56 2.36
N ARG A 209 4.33 6.43 3.54
CA ARG A 209 3.89 7.13 4.74
C ARG A 209 4.21 8.62 4.71
N LEU A 210 5.39 8.99 4.22
CA LEU A 210 5.69 10.39 3.95
C LEU A 210 4.73 10.97 2.90
N ALA A 211 4.43 10.25 1.82
CA ALA A 211 3.46 10.70 0.82
C ALA A 211 2.07 10.94 1.43
N LEU A 212 1.60 10.03 2.30
CA LEU A 212 0.34 10.20 3.03
C LEU A 212 0.33 11.49 3.89
N ALA A 213 1.45 11.81 4.53
CA ALA A 213 1.61 12.99 5.38
C ALA A 213 2.08 14.25 4.63
N GLY A 214 2.14 14.24 3.29
CA GLY A 214 2.60 15.39 2.50
C GLY A 214 4.09 15.71 2.66
N GLY A 215 4.94 14.69 2.83
CA GLY A 215 6.38 14.83 3.09
C GLY A 215 7.23 15.39 1.95
N GLY A 216 6.64 15.66 0.78
CA GLY A 216 7.30 16.34 -0.35
C GLY A 216 8.67 15.74 -0.68
N LYS A 217 9.72 16.58 -0.65
CA LYS A 217 11.09 16.17 -1.00
C LYS A 217 11.71 15.09 -0.12
N HIS A 218 11.21 14.89 1.09
CA HIS A 218 11.70 13.81 1.96
C HIS A 218 11.42 12.43 1.35
N ILE A 219 10.39 12.30 0.50
CA ILE A 219 10.07 11.07 -0.23
C ILE A 219 11.20 10.68 -1.19
N ALA A 220 11.88 11.65 -1.81
CA ALA A 220 12.89 11.42 -2.84
C ALA A 220 14.06 10.55 -2.33
N TRP A 221 14.40 10.66 -1.05
CA TRP A 221 15.50 9.90 -0.46
C TRP A 221 15.26 8.38 -0.50
N TYR A 222 14.00 7.96 -0.42
CA TYR A 222 13.55 6.57 -0.32
C TYR A 222 13.41 5.85 -1.67
N LEU A 223 13.60 6.57 -2.78
CA LEU A 223 13.36 6.06 -4.12
C LEU A 223 14.65 6.03 -4.93
N THR A 224 14.79 5.07 -5.83
CA THR A 224 15.77 5.12 -6.91
C THR A 224 15.27 6.01 -8.05
N GLU A 225 16.15 6.37 -8.99
CA GLU A 225 15.77 7.11 -10.19
C GLU A 225 14.64 6.42 -10.98
N ASP A 226 14.72 5.10 -11.11
CA ASP A 226 13.71 4.30 -11.80
C ASP A 226 12.37 4.24 -11.08
N GLN A 227 12.37 4.46 -9.77
CA GLN A 227 11.15 4.59 -8.97
C GLN A 227 10.55 6.00 -9.04
N GLY A 228 11.14 6.91 -9.84
CA GLY A 228 10.63 8.28 -10.03
C GLY A 228 11.13 9.26 -8.97
N ARG A 229 12.29 9.03 -8.37
CA ARG A 229 12.92 9.93 -7.38
C ARG A 229 12.90 11.40 -7.82
N SER A 230 13.22 11.68 -9.08
CA SER A 230 13.28 13.03 -9.63
C SER A 230 11.96 13.81 -9.57
N HIS A 231 10.80 13.13 -9.50
CA HIS A 231 9.51 13.79 -9.31
C HIS A 231 9.38 14.48 -7.96
N TYR A 232 10.14 14.02 -6.96
CA TYR A 232 10.12 14.54 -5.60
C TYR A 232 11.35 15.42 -5.30
N ASP A 233 12.35 15.49 -6.19
CA ASP A 233 13.52 16.36 -6.04
C ASP A 233 13.23 17.84 -6.43
N ILE A 234 12.02 18.17 -6.87
CA ILE A 234 11.62 19.52 -7.28
C ILE A 234 11.09 20.28 -6.06
N ASP A 235 11.64 21.46 -5.76
CA ASP A 235 11.00 22.43 -4.85
C ASP A 235 9.71 22.92 -5.52
N THR A 236 8.56 22.39 -5.12
CA THR A 236 7.26 22.82 -5.64
C THR A 236 7.06 24.32 -5.37
N PHE A 237 6.60 25.07 -6.38
CA PHE A 237 6.30 26.50 -6.26
C PHE A 237 5.26 26.77 -5.15
N ALA A 238 5.44 27.92 -4.46
CA ALA A 238 4.69 28.46 -3.31
C ALA A 238 3.18 28.73 -3.48
N GLY A 239 2.48 27.92 -4.29
CA GLY A 239 1.03 27.91 -4.47
C GLY A 239 0.42 26.51 -4.67
N ALA A 240 1.26 25.48 -4.78
CA ALA A 240 0.90 24.06 -4.65
C ALA A 240 1.42 23.47 -3.32
N ASP A 241 1.65 24.37 -2.35
CA ASP A 241 2.30 24.17 -1.06
C ASP A 241 1.39 23.48 -0.03
N SER A 242 0.59 22.49 -0.44
CA SER A 242 -0.05 21.55 0.51
C SER A 242 0.99 20.56 1.04
N VAL A 243 2.09 21.12 1.55
CA VAL A 243 3.32 20.52 2.03
C VAL A 243 3.30 20.73 3.54
N HIS A 244 2.98 19.69 4.32
CA HIS A 244 3.01 19.75 5.79
C HIS A 244 2.40 21.06 6.34
N ASP A 245 1.16 21.37 5.99
CA ASP A 245 0.49 22.61 6.41
C ASP A 245 -0.55 22.39 7.52
N ALA A 246 -0.85 21.13 7.83
CA ALA A 246 -1.86 20.76 8.82
C ALA A 246 -1.26 20.01 10.02
N GLU A 247 -1.56 20.51 11.21
CA GLU A 247 -1.32 19.82 12.48
C GLU A 247 -2.64 19.55 13.17
N ASN A 248 -2.85 18.30 13.59
CA ASN A 248 -4.00 17.89 14.39
C ASN A 248 -3.53 17.16 15.65
N ARG A 249 -4.32 17.21 16.72
CA ARG A 249 -4.08 16.44 17.94
C ARG A 249 -5.18 15.42 18.11
N PHE A 250 -4.80 14.17 18.38
CA PHE A 250 -5.72 13.11 18.76
C PHE A 250 -5.29 12.58 20.12
N GLY A 251 -6.04 12.97 21.16
CA GLY A 251 -5.62 12.79 22.55
C GLY A 251 -4.33 13.56 22.86
N ALA A 252 -3.33 12.89 23.41
CA ALA A 252 -2.04 13.49 23.75
C ALA A 252 -1.02 13.51 22.58
N VAL A 253 -1.36 12.90 21.45
CA VAL A 253 -0.43 12.71 20.33
C VAL A 253 -0.69 13.77 19.26
N ARG A 254 0.37 14.45 18.83
CA ARG A 254 0.34 15.39 17.71
C ARG A 254 0.59 14.63 16.41
N TYR A 255 -0.16 14.97 15.38
CA TYR A 255 -0.06 14.43 14.04
C TYR A 255 0.19 15.57 13.06
N VAL A 256 1.11 15.33 12.12
CA VAL A 256 1.46 16.24 11.03
C VAL A 256 1.01 15.63 9.71
N GLY A 257 0.54 16.46 8.79
CA GLY A 257 -0.03 15.96 7.55
C GLY A 257 -0.53 17.04 6.61
N THR A 258 -1.52 16.66 5.81
CA THR A 258 -2.19 17.53 4.84
C THR A 258 -3.70 17.46 5.00
N ASP A 259 -4.34 18.61 4.82
CA ASP A 259 -5.79 18.70 4.72
C ASP A 259 -6.23 18.70 3.24
N GLN A 260 -7.28 17.94 2.95
CA GLN A 260 -7.86 17.82 1.63
C GLN A 260 -9.35 18.15 1.71
N VAL A 261 -9.80 19.03 0.82
CA VAL A 261 -11.22 19.36 0.69
C VAL A 261 -11.70 18.86 -0.66
N PHE A 262 -12.74 18.03 -0.67
CA PHE A 262 -13.37 17.54 -1.89
C PHE A 262 -14.88 17.46 -1.74
N ARG A 263 -15.58 17.15 -2.84
CA ARG A 263 -17.04 16.93 -2.82
C ARG A 263 -17.37 15.47 -3.11
N LEU A 264 -18.24 14.89 -2.29
CA LEU A 264 -18.78 13.54 -2.47
C LEU A 264 -20.31 13.61 -2.49
N GLY A 265 -20.93 13.30 -3.64
CA GLY A 265 -22.39 13.38 -3.77
C GLY A 265 -22.97 14.78 -3.54
N GLY A 266 -22.20 15.82 -3.84
CA GLY A 266 -22.56 17.22 -3.57
C GLY A 266 -22.19 17.73 -2.17
N LEU A 267 -21.93 16.83 -1.23
CA LEU A 267 -21.51 17.19 0.13
C LEU A 267 -20.03 17.59 0.15
N ARG A 268 -19.71 18.69 0.83
CA ARG A 268 -18.33 19.08 1.09
C ARG A 268 -17.76 18.17 2.19
N VAL A 269 -16.63 17.55 1.89
CA VAL A 269 -15.90 16.66 2.79
C VAL A 269 -14.51 17.22 2.99
N GLU A 270 -14.10 17.30 4.25
CA GLU A 270 -12.72 17.57 4.65
C GLU A 270 -12.07 16.28 5.15
N ALA A 271 -10.83 16.05 4.73
CA ALA A 271 -10.05 14.89 5.12
C ALA A 271 -8.65 15.33 5.54
N PHE A 272 -8.23 14.93 6.74
CA PHE A 272 -6.85 15.04 7.19
C PHE A 272 -6.15 13.70 7.00
N SER A 273 -5.01 13.68 6.31
CA SER A 273 -4.13 12.53 6.23
C SER A 273 -2.75 12.88 6.78
N GLY A 274 -2.28 12.10 7.75
CA GLY A 274 -1.06 12.44 8.47
C GLY A 274 -0.39 11.26 9.17
N MET A 275 0.62 11.59 9.96
CA MET A 275 1.42 10.68 10.77
C MET A 275 1.75 11.32 12.12
N ALA A 276 1.88 10.51 13.17
CA ALA A 276 2.36 10.98 14.47
C ALA A 276 3.70 11.71 14.31
N ASP A 277 3.81 12.92 14.85
CA ASP A 277 4.92 13.85 14.61
C ASP A 277 6.31 13.22 14.79
N ARG A 278 6.50 12.49 15.90
CA ARG A 278 7.76 11.83 16.21
C ARG A 278 8.13 10.75 15.18
N LEU A 279 7.14 10.01 14.67
CA LEU A 279 7.39 8.98 13.66
C LEU A 279 7.68 9.61 12.29
N TYR A 280 7.04 10.74 12.00
CA TYR A 280 7.33 11.54 10.82
C TYR A 280 8.77 12.06 10.84
N ASP A 281 9.22 12.62 11.97
CA ASP A 281 10.59 13.14 12.12
C ASP A 281 11.65 12.06 11.90
N LEU A 282 11.43 10.84 12.42
CA LEU A 282 12.33 9.71 12.14
C LEU A 282 12.45 9.40 10.64
N LEU A 283 11.33 9.44 9.91
CA LEU A 283 11.34 9.24 8.46
C LEU A 283 11.92 10.46 7.72
N LYS A 284 11.74 11.67 8.23
CA LYS A 284 12.37 12.87 7.68
C LYS A 284 13.91 12.80 7.79
N ASP A 285 14.38 12.27 8.91
CA ASP A 285 15.80 12.12 9.27
C ASP A 285 16.42 10.82 8.74
N GLN A 286 15.68 10.04 7.94
CA GLN A 286 16.14 8.83 7.25
C GLN A 286 16.42 7.64 8.19
N GLU A 287 15.85 7.67 9.39
CA GLU A 287 15.98 6.64 10.42
C GLU A 287 14.85 5.60 10.31
N VAL A 288 14.80 4.88 9.20
CA VAL A 288 13.74 3.90 8.89
C VAL A 288 13.67 2.78 9.92
N GLU A 289 14.81 2.22 10.33
CA GLU A 289 14.80 1.10 11.26
C GLU A 289 14.36 1.56 12.67
N GLU A 290 14.68 2.80 13.08
CA GLU A 290 14.18 3.36 14.33
C GLU A 290 12.68 3.70 14.23
N TYR A 291 12.22 4.32 13.14
CA TYR A 291 10.80 4.51 12.86
C TYR A 291 10.01 3.22 13.03
N ARG A 292 10.48 2.12 12.41
CA ARG A 292 9.78 0.82 12.49
C ARG A 292 9.77 0.28 13.91
N ARG A 293 10.88 0.38 14.65
CA ARG A 293 10.95 -0.06 16.06
C ARG A 293 10.02 0.75 16.95
N GLU A 294 9.99 2.06 16.78
CA GLU A 294 9.15 2.95 17.58
C GLU A 294 7.67 2.75 17.26
N ALA A 295 7.29 2.64 15.98
CA ALA A 295 5.96 2.23 15.57
C ALA A 295 5.55 0.89 16.22
N TYR A 296 6.44 -0.11 16.20
CA TYR A 296 6.20 -1.40 16.84
C TYR A 296 5.97 -1.29 18.35
N ARG A 297 6.71 -0.41 19.03
CA ARG A 297 6.53 -0.16 20.45
C ARG A 297 5.18 0.50 20.74
N LEU A 298 4.77 1.44 19.88
CA LEU A 298 3.51 2.20 20.01
C LEU A 298 2.27 1.42 19.56
N ARG A 299 2.42 0.32 18.82
CA ARG A 299 1.28 -0.48 18.33
C ARG A 299 0.34 -0.84 19.49
N GLY A 300 -0.96 -0.63 19.29
CA GLY A 300 -1.98 -0.85 20.32
C GLY A 300 -2.06 0.20 21.44
N GLN A 301 -1.14 1.17 21.50
CA GLN A 301 -1.20 2.34 22.40
C GLN A 301 -1.75 3.58 21.69
N LEU A 302 -1.74 3.59 20.36
CA LEU A 302 -2.31 4.67 19.56
C LEU A 302 -3.83 4.78 19.76
N PRO A 303 -4.40 6.00 19.64
CA PRO A 303 -5.83 6.19 19.76
C PRO A 303 -6.60 5.25 18.83
N ARG A 304 -7.78 4.80 19.27
CA ARG A 304 -8.69 3.94 18.50
C ARG A 304 -10.05 4.59 18.22
N GLY A 305 -10.24 5.83 18.65
CA GLY A 305 -11.49 6.58 18.55
C GLY A 305 -11.21 8.07 18.35
N GLY A 306 -12.18 8.77 17.76
CA GLY A 306 -12.03 10.14 17.26
C GLY A 306 -12.06 11.23 18.33
N ASP A 307 -11.76 12.43 17.85
CA ASP A 307 -12.04 13.72 18.49
C ASP A 307 -13.46 14.18 18.09
N GLU A 308 -14.13 15.00 18.90
CA GLU A 308 -15.50 15.51 18.63
C GLU A 308 -15.60 16.27 17.31
N HIS A 309 -14.47 16.76 16.78
CA HIS A 309 -14.38 17.56 15.56
C HIS A 309 -14.42 16.75 14.25
N TRP A 310 -14.13 15.45 14.31
CA TRP A 310 -14.04 14.58 13.13
C TRP A 310 -15.18 13.56 13.12
N SER A 311 -15.78 13.32 11.96
CA SER A 311 -16.89 12.35 11.84
C SER A 311 -16.38 10.92 11.96
N GLU A 312 -15.28 10.60 11.28
CA GLU A 312 -14.65 9.28 11.31
C GLU A 312 -13.13 9.44 11.35
N VAL A 313 -12.46 8.62 12.16
CA VAL A 313 -11.00 8.63 12.29
C VAL A 313 -10.47 7.21 12.28
N SER A 314 -9.47 6.96 11.44
CA SER A 314 -8.78 5.68 11.33
C SER A 314 -7.30 5.87 11.66
N PHE A 315 -6.77 5.00 12.51
CA PHE A 315 -5.37 4.99 12.93
C PHE A 315 -4.68 3.70 12.48
N GLY A 316 -3.48 3.81 11.92
CA GLY A 316 -2.61 2.69 11.61
C GLY A 316 -1.67 2.37 12.79
N ASP A 317 -1.30 1.10 12.94
CA ASP A 317 -0.28 0.65 13.91
C ASP A 317 1.12 1.26 13.66
N ASP A 318 1.29 1.88 12.50
CA ASP A 318 2.50 2.56 12.07
C ASP A 318 2.46 4.09 12.28
N GLY A 319 1.48 4.56 13.04
CA GLY A 319 1.35 5.96 13.39
C GLY A 319 0.67 6.82 12.33
N SER A 320 0.20 6.23 11.24
CA SER A 320 -0.63 6.92 10.26
C SER A 320 -2.02 7.24 10.83
N VAL A 321 -2.62 8.34 10.35
CA VAL A 321 -4.01 8.71 10.63
C VAL A 321 -4.70 9.20 9.37
N LEU A 322 -5.96 8.82 9.22
CA LEU A 322 -6.90 9.41 8.28
C LEU A 322 -8.14 9.84 9.05
N ALA A 323 -8.44 11.12 9.06
CA ALA A 323 -9.66 11.66 9.65
C ALA A 323 -10.52 12.30 8.57
N ILE A 324 -11.83 12.09 8.59
CA ILE A 324 -12.77 12.69 7.63
C ILE A 324 -13.94 13.32 8.37
N ARG A 325 -14.46 14.41 7.81
CA ARG A 325 -15.69 15.05 8.28
C ARG A 325 -16.51 15.63 7.15
N ILE A 326 -17.82 15.61 7.33
CA ILE A 326 -18.74 16.34 6.45
C ILE A 326 -18.82 17.78 6.94
N VAL A 327 -18.55 18.73 6.05
CA VAL A 327 -18.66 20.16 6.35
C VAL A 327 -20.07 20.60 5.95
N PRO A 328 -20.89 21.11 6.88
CA PRO A 328 -22.20 21.66 6.54
C PRO A 328 -22.01 22.80 5.52
N ASP A 329 -22.81 22.81 4.45
CA ASP A 329 -22.93 24.02 3.64
C ASP A 329 -23.46 25.11 4.57
N GLN A 330 -22.66 26.16 4.80
CA GLN A 330 -23.18 27.33 5.47
C GLN A 330 -24.30 27.88 4.59
N GLY A 331 -25.54 27.65 5.03
CA GLY A 331 -26.73 28.11 4.34
C GLY A 331 -26.56 29.57 3.99
N GLY A 332 -26.90 29.91 2.74
CA GLY A 332 -26.90 31.29 2.27
C GLY A 332 -27.54 32.18 3.33
N ALA A 333 -26.83 33.24 3.69
CA ALA A 333 -27.43 34.32 4.46
C ALA A 333 -28.77 34.64 3.81
N VAL A 334 -29.85 34.40 4.53
CA VAL A 334 -31.18 34.87 4.17
C VAL A 334 -31.04 36.39 4.09
N ARG A 335 -30.88 36.92 2.88
CA ARG A 335 -31.11 38.33 2.62
C ARG A 335 -32.57 38.55 2.97
N THR A 336 -32.80 39.17 4.11
CA THR A 336 -34.09 39.79 4.43
C THR A 336 -34.37 40.77 3.28
N PRO A 337 -35.53 40.70 2.61
CA PRO A 337 -35.89 41.77 1.67
C PRO A 337 -36.05 43.04 2.49
N GLU A 338 -35.26 44.07 2.16
CA GLU A 338 -35.59 45.44 2.53
C GLU A 338 -37.03 45.70 2.08
N ALA A 339 -37.87 46.11 3.03
CA ALA A 339 -39.18 46.62 2.72
C ALA A 339 -39.00 47.99 2.06
N ASP A 340 -39.40 48.09 0.80
CA ASP A 340 -39.60 49.35 0.11
C ASP A 340 -40.47 50.30 0.95
N ARG A 341 -40.00 51.53 1.11
CA ARG A 341 -40.79 52.70 1.51
C ARG A 341 -40.73 53.74 0.42
#